data_AF-A0A1N6GQE6-F1
#
_entry.id   AF-A0A1N6GQE6-F1
#
_cell.length_a   1.000
_cell.length_b   1.000
_cell.length_c   1.000
_cell.angle_alpha   90.00
_cell.angle_beta   90.00
_cell.angle_gamma   90.00
#
_symmetry.space_group_name_H-M   'P 1'
#
loop_
_entity.id
_entity.type
_entity.pdbx_description
1 polymer ?
#
loop_
_entity_poly.entity_id
_entity_poly.type
_entity_poly.pdbx_seq_one_letter_code
_entity_poly.pdbx_strand_id
1 'polypeptide(L)'
;MIKTIFIPAHFKPIIQNVADNVPTGETKKNWLGQEKQITRRIVSPKIVGWSDSEVDGKRLSKDITDELEKLSSQNVRVISIVPVSSGRYNYQYSSEGISSSRRVFSETEK
;
A
#
# COMPACT_ATOMS: atom_id res chain seq x y z
N MET A 1 11.76 -20.97 29.32
CA MET A 1 10.67 -21.08 28.33
C MET A 1 11.02 -20.18 27.14
N ILE A 2 10.86 -20.66 25.91
CA ILE A 2 11.10 -19.84 24.70
C ILE A 2 9.82 -19.04 24.42
N LYS A 3 9.94 -17.72 24.30
CA LYS A 3 8.83 -16.81 23.95
C LYS A 3 8.95 -16.46 22.46
N THR A 4 7.85 -16.61 21.73
CA THR A 4 7.75 -16.22 20.32
C THR A 4 6.81 -15.03 20.20
N ILE A 5 7.21 -14.02 19.43
CA ILE A 5 6.42 -12.81 19.17
C ILE A 5 6.29 -12.64 17.66
N PHE A 6 5.09 -12.35 17.20
CA PHE A 6 4.81 -12.07 15.79
C PHE A 6 4.69 -10.57 15.58
N ILE A 7 5.49 -10.04 14.66
CA ILE A 7 5.45 -8.62 14.26
C ILE A 7 4.87 -8.56 12.85
N PRO A 8 3.70 -7.94 12.64
CA PRO A 8 3.07 -7.90 11.33
C PRO A 8 3.86 -6.98 10.38
N ALA A 9 4.09 -7.45 9.16
CA ALA A 9 4.57 -6.61 8.08
C ALA A 9 3.39 -5.94 7.36
N HIS A 10 3.58 -4.70 6.92
CA HIS A 10 2.60 -3.94 6.15
C HIS A 10 3.17 -3.59 4.78
N PHE A 11 2.34 -3.58 3.75
CA PHE A 11 2.76 -3.10 2.44
C PHE A 11 3.05 -1.60 2.46
N LYS A 12 3.91 -1.16 1.55
CA LYS A 12 4.31 0.24 1.42
C LYS A 12 3.14 1.08 0.89
N PRO A 13 2.85 2.26 1.49
CA PRO A 13 1.80 3.13 0.99
C PRO A 13 2.19 3.73 -0.37
N ILE A 14 1.23 3.80 -1.29
CA ILE A 14 1.37 4.51 -2.57
C ILE A 14 0.88 5.94 -2.35
N ILE A 15 1.79 6.90 -2.45
CA ILE A 15 1.51 8.33 -2.24
C ILE A 15 1.41 9.02 -3.59
N GLN A 16 0.30 9.72 -3.82
CA GLN A 16 0.09 10.53 -5.02
C GLN A 16 -0.42 11.92 -4.66
N ASN A 17 -0.12 12.88 -5.52
CA ASN A 17 -0.64 14.23 -5.42
C ASN A 17 -2.08 14.26 -5.95
N VAL A 18 -3.05 14.30 -5.03
CA VAL A 18 -4.47 14.33 -5.37
C VAL A 18 -4.96 15.77 -5.30
N ALA A 19 -5.74 16.17 -6.31
CA ALA A 19 -6.38 17.47 -6.34
C ALA A 19 -7.81 17.38 -5.79
N ASP A 20 -8.08 18.10 -4.70
CA ASP A 20 -9.40 18.18 -4.09
C ASP A 20 -9.97 19.59 -4.21
N ASN A 21 -11.28 19.68 -4.38
CA ASN A 21 -12.00 20.94 -4.33
C ASN A 21 -12.49 21.17 -2.90
N VAL A 22 -11.81 22.04 -2.17
CA VAL A 22 -12.14 22.37 -0.78
C VAL A 22 -13.05 23.60 -0.77
N PRO A 23 -14.18 23.58 -0.04
CA PRO A 23 -15.06 24.73 0.07
C PRO A 23 -14.35 25.93 0.70
N THR A 24 -14.53 27.13 0.14
CA THR A 24 -13.93 28.37 0.67
C THR A 24 -14.80 29.03 1.74
N GLY A 25 -16.04 28.56 1.92
CA GLY A 25 -17.05 29.21 2.76
C GLY A 25 -17.82 30.33 2.06
N GLU A 26 -17.40 30.73 0.87
CA GLU A 26 -18.09 31.73 0.05
C GLU A 26 -19.12 31.07 -0.88
N THR A 27 -20.24 31.75 -1.14
CA THR A 27 -21.25 31.33 -2.11
C THR A 27 -21.39 32.36 -3.22
N LYS A 28 -21.65 31.90 -4.44
CA LYS A 28 -21.94 32.74 -5.60
C LYS A 28 -23.31 32.38 -6.16
N LYS A 29 -24.14 33.38 -6.38
CA LYS A 29 -25.45 33.21 -7.01
C LYS A 29 -25.28 32.94 -8.51
N ASN A 30 -25.87 31.86 -9.00
CA ASN A 30 -25.90 31.56 -10.43
C ASN A 30 -27.01 32.39 -11.14
N TRP A 31 -27.02 32.37 -12.47
CA TRP A 31 -28.00 33.13 -13.28
C TRP A 31 -29.47 32.72 -13.00
N LEU A 32 -29.69 31.53 -12.44
CA LEU A 32 -31.00 31.00 -12.03
C LEU A 32 -31.36 31.34 -10.57
N GLY A 33 -30.58 32.21 -9.91
CA GLY A 33 -30.85 32.67 -8.55
C GLY A 33 -30.49 31.68 -7.43
N GLN A 34 -29.91 30.52 -7.75
CA GLN A 34 -29.47 29.54 -6.76
C GLN A 34 -28.06 29.83 -6.27
N GLU A 35 -27.81 29.59 -4.99
CA GLU A 35 -26.48 29.74 -4.39
C GLU A 35 -25.61 28.51 -4.68
N LYS A 36 -24.43 28.73 -5.26
CA LYS A 36 -23.43 27.68 -5.46
C LYS A 36 -22.19 27.99 -4.63
N GLN A 37 -21.72 27.00 -3.89
CA GLN A 37 -20.49 27.13 -3.10
C GLN A 37 -19.26 27.31 -3.98
N ILE A 38 -18.40 28.26 -3.63
CA ILE A 38 -17.10 28.44 -4.26
C ILE A 38 -16.14 27.43 -3.62
N THR A 39 -15.43 26.69 -4.48
CA THR A 39 -14.41 25.73 -4.05
C THR A 39 -13.05 26.14 -4.59
N ARG A 40 -12.00 25.92 -3.79
CA ARG A 40 -10.62 26.08 -4.20
C ARG A 40 -9.99 24.72 -4.45
N ARG A 41 -9.32 24.57 -5.59
CA ARG A 41 -8.53 23.37 -5.91
C ARG A 41 -7.23 23.39 -5.09
N ILE A 42 -7.02 22.36 -4.28
CA ILE A 42 -5.80 22.16 -3.49
C ILE A 42 -5.19 20.82 -3.89
N VAL A 43 -3.87 20.81 -4.12
CA VAL A 43 -3.11 19.58 -4.40
C VAL A 43 -2.39 19.18 -3.12
N SER A 44 -2.61 17.95 -2.66
CA SER A 44 -1.96 17.43 -1.46
C SER A 44 -1.52 15.98 -1.67
N PRO A 45 -0.38 15.55 -1.06
CA PRO A 45 0.01 14.16 -1.07
C PRO A 45 -0.96 13.35 -0.22
N LYS A 46 -1.60 12.35 -0.83
CA LYS A 46 -2.50 11.42 -0.16
C LYS A 46 -2.09 9.99 -0.43
N ILE A 47 -2.35 9.11 0.53
CA ILE A 47 -2.26 7.66 0.35
C ILE A 47 -3.44 7.24 -0.50
N VAL A 48 -3.16 6.72 -1.70
CA VAL A 48 -4.19 6.27 -2.65
C VAL A 48 -4.33 4.74 -2.68
N GLY A 49 -3.42 4.03 -2.03
CA GLY A 49 -3.41 2.57 -1.97
C GLY A 49 -2.16 2.03 -1.31
N TRP A 50 -1.95 0.72 -1.45
CA TRP A 50 -0.83 -0.02 -0.90
C TRP A 50 -0.16 -0.81 -2.02
N SER A 51 1.17 -0.95 -1.95
CA SER A 51 1.91 -1.82 -2.87
C SER A 51 1.43 -3.27 -2.73
N ASP A 52 1.46 -4.00 -3.83
CA ASP A 52 1.19 -5.44 -3.89
C ASP A 52 2.46 -6.30 -3.77
N SER A 53 3.63 -5.65 -3.76
CA SER A 53 4.94 -6.29 -3.93
C SER A 53 6.03 -5.78 -2.99
N GLU A 54 5.88 -4.58 -2.42
CA GLU A 54 6.84 -3.96 -1.51
C GLU A 54 6.30 -3.84 -0.08
N VAL A 55 7.07 -4.31 0.89
CA VAL A 55 6.83 -4.09 2.32
C VAL A 55 7.34 -2.70 2.73
N ASP A 56 6.61 -2.03 3.64
CA ASP A 56 7.10 -0.84 4.33
C ASP A 56 8.21 -1.20 5.32
N GLY A 57 9.44 -1.28 4.80
CA GLY A 57 10.60 -1.65 5.60
C GLY A 57 10.92 -0.65 6.71
N LYS A 58 10.60 0.64 6.53
CA LYS A 58 10.85 1.66 7.55
C LYS A 58 9.93 1.44 8.75
N ARG A 59 8.65 1.21 8.49
CA ARG A 59 7.69 0.86 9.52
C ARG A 59 8.06 -0.46 10.21
N LEU A 60 8.32 -1.51 9.44
CA LEU A 60 8.66 -2.82 9.99
C LEU A 60 9.92 -2.75 10.88
N SER A 61 10.96 -2.02 10.45
CA SER A 61 12.17 -1.83 11.26
C SER A 61 11.86 -1.15 12.59
N LYS A 62 11.00 -0.13 12.58
CA LYS A 62 10.58 0.55 13.81
C LYS A 62 9.80 -0.40 14.73
N ASP A 63 8.84 -1.13 14.18
CA ASP A 63 8.01 -2.07 14.96
C ASP A 63 8.87 -3.17 15.60
N ILE A 64 9.91 -3.66 14.90
CA ILE A 64 10.91 -4.57 15.45
C ILE A 64 11.68 -3.92 16.59
N THR A 65 12.25 -2.73 16.37
CA THR A 65 13.03 -2.02 17.40
C THR A 65 12.20 -1.76 18.66
N ASP A 66 10.98 -1.25 18.51
CA ASP A 66 10.10 -0.94 19.64
C ASP A 66 9.77 -2.21 20.47
N GLU A 67 9.64 -3.38 19.84
CA GLU A 67 9.40 -4.63 20.56
C GLU A 67 10.67 -5.18 21.22
N LEU A 68 11.82 -5.04 20.56
CA LEU A 68 13.11 -5.41 21.14
C LEU A 68 13.44 -4.59 22.40
N GLU A 69 13.14 -3.29 22.39
CA GLU A 69 13.33 -2.41 23.56
C GLU A 69 12.48 -2.87 24.75
N LYS A 70 11.20 -3.24 24.51
CA LYS A 70 10.34 -3.80 25.56
C LYS A 70 10.91 -5.09 26.13
N LEU A 71 11.41 -6.00 25.29
CA LEU A 71 12.00 -7.26 25.74
C LEU A 71 13.32 -7.06 26.50
N SER A 72 14.14 -6.11 26.08
CA SER A 72 15.38 -5.78 26.77
C SER A 72 15.12 -5.30 28.20
N SER A 73 14.04 -4.54 28.43
CA SER A 73 13.62 -4.15 29.79
C SER A 73 13.20 -5.32 30.68
N GLN A 74 12.89 -6.48 30.10
CA GLN A 74 12.49 -7.71 30.80
C GLN A 74 13.66 -8.68 30.99
N ASN A 75 14.89 -8.27 30.68
CA ASN A 75 16.09 -9.11 30.75
C ASN A 75 15.99 -10.39 29.88
N VAL A 76 15.27 -10.29 28.76
CA VAL A 76 15.08 -11.40 27.81
C VAL A 76 16.13 -11.32 26.71
N ARG A 77 16.78 -12.46 26.42
CA ARG A 77 17.74 -12.58 25.31
C ARG A 77 17.05 -12.99 24.02
N VAL A 78 17.30 -12.26 22.95
CA VAL A 78 16.84 -12.61 21.59
C VAL A 78 17.74 -13.70 21.02
N ILE A 79 17.13 -14.78 20.52
CA ILE A 79 17.86 -15.94 19.98
C ILE A 79 17.83 -15.95 18.45
N SER A 80 16.73 -15.50 17.84
CA SER A 80 16.54 -15.50 16.39
C SER A 80 15.42 -14.54 15.96
N ILE A 81 15.52 -14.02 14.74
CA ILE A 81 14.45 -13.32 14.02
C ILE A 81 14.28 -14.05 12.69
N VAL A 82 13.07 -14.54 12.42
CA VAL A 82 12.77 -15.35 11.24
C VAL A 82 11.59 -14.74 10.48
N PRO A 83 11.72 -14.47 9.17
CA PRO A 83 10.58 -14.04 8.36
C PRO A 83 9.58 -15.20 8.25
N VAL A 84 8.30 -14.92 8.50
CA VAL A 84 7.22 -15.88 8.35
C VAL A 84 6.24 -15.36 7.30
N SER A 85 6.10 -16.09 6.20
CA SER A 85 5.06 -15.84 5.20
C SER A 85 3.93 -16.84 5.40
N SER A 86 2.69 -16.36 5.45
CA SER A 86 1.54 -17.25 5.42
C SER A 86 1.31 -17.72 3.98
N GLY A 87 1.34 -19.03 3.74
CA GLY A 87 1.06 -19.63 2.43
C GLY A 87 -0.39 -19.48 1.93
N ARG A 88 -1.24 -18.69 2.61
CA ARG A 88 -2.64 -18.48 2.25
C ARG A 88 -2.79 -17.40 1.16
N TYR A 89 -1.96 -17.48 0.13
CA TYR A 89 -2.08 -16.63 -1.05
C TYR A 89 -3.02 -17.31 -2.04
N ASN A 90 -4.26 -16.84 -2.13
CA ASN A 90 -5.20 -17.24 -3.17
C ASN A 90 -4.84 -16.51 -4.47
N TYR A 91 -3.80 -16.99 -5.15
CA TYR A 91 -3.46 -16.49 -6.48
C TYR A 91 -4.57 -16.90 -7.46
N GLN A 92 -5.49 -15.98 -7.74
CA GLN A 92 -6.42 -16.13 -8.85
C GLN A 92 -5.66 -15.81 -10.14
N TYR A 93 -5.10 -16.86 -10.76
CA TYR A 93 -4.59 -16.76 -12.11
C TYR A 93 -5.73 -16.29 -13.04
N SER A 94 -5.60 -15.10 -13.64
CA SER A 94 -6.42 -14.69 -14.77
C SER A 94 -5.54 -14.63 -16.02
N SER A 95 -6.00 -15.29 -17.08
CA SER A 95 -5.41 -15.22 -18.43
C SER A 95 -5.95 -14.04 -19.26
N GLU A 96 -6.90 -13.28 -18.71
CA GLU A 96 -7.51 -12.13 -19.38
C GLU A 96 -6.49 -11.00 -19.48
N GLY A 97 -5.87 -10.87 -20.65
CA GLY A 97 -4.80 -9.92 -20.95
C GLY A 97 -3.53 -10.58 -21.51
N ILE A 98 -3.40 -11.91 -21.44
CA ILE A 98 -2.32 -12.63 -22.12
C ILE A 98 -2.72 -12.84 -23.60
N SER A 99 -2.56 -11.79 -24.40
CA SER A 99 -2.57 -11.91 -25.86
C SER A 99 -1.20 -12.40 -26.32
N SER A 100 -1.05 -13.71 -26.50
CA SER A 100 0.03 -14.22 -27.35
C SER A 100 -0.30 -13.85 -28.79
N SER A 101 0.44 -12.92 -29.38
CA SER A 101 0.33 -12.69 -30.81
C SER A 101 0.79 -13.96 -31.53
N ARG A 102 -0.04 -14.45 -32.46
CA ARG A 102 0.28 -15.60 -33.31
C ARG A 102 1.60 -15.32 -34.04
N ARG A 103 2.66 -16.07 -33.75
CA ARG A 103 3.88 -16.03 -34.55
C ARG A 103 3.52 -16.53 -35.95
N VAL A 104 3.55 -15.64 -36.94
CA VAL A 104 3.15 -15.92 -38.33
C VAL A 104 4.14 -16.83 -39.07
N PHE A 105 5.29 -17.16 -38.47
CA PHE A 105 6.28 -18.05 -39.06
C PHE A 105 6.70 -19.13 -38.06
N SER A 106 6.05 -20.29 -38.12
CA SER A 106 6.50 -21.51 -37.44
C SER A 106 6.54 -22.71 -38.39
N GLU A 107 6.98 -22.49 -39.63
CA GLU A 107 7.28 -23.56 -40.59
C GLU A 107 8.80 -23.77 -40.76
N THR A 108 9.53 -23.90 -39.65
CA THR A 108 10.88 -24.46 -39.72
C THR A 108 11.05 -25.50 -38.64
N GLU A 109 10.50 -26.67 -38.92
CA GLU A 109 11.09 -27.98 -38.58
C GLU A 109 10.39 -29.04 -39.44
N LYS A 110 11.10 -29.50 -40.47
CA LYS A 110 10.87 -30.77 -41.18
C LYS A 110 12.01 -31.70 -40.83
#